data_AF-A0A3B9FK51-F1
#
_entry.id   AF-A0A3B9FK51-F1
#
_cell.length_a   1.000
_cell.length_b   1.000
_cell.length_c   1.000
_cell.angle_alpha   90.00
_cell.angle_beta   90.00
_cell.angle_gamma   90.00
#
_symmetry.space_group_name_H-M   'P 1'
#
loop_
_entity.id
_entity.type
_entity.pdbx_description
1 polymer ?
#
loop_
_entity_poly.entity_id
_entity_poly.type
_entity_poly.pdbx_seq_one_letter_code
_entity_poly.pdbx_strand_id
1 'polypeptide(L)'
;MTKISFDVDFNEDPEKILKDIQERAKAEVEKRESKEKTSAYLSTLHEKVNEEINTEYKSATDLIRALTPFASPALKDKLSATSPTGRRKTVTMNRETYQQIKELLSQPNPNKAAISRDTGVSVVQVRKVASGGYDEKFGGSSEAEEDSSEEPTPEPASPPSFEDEAADDAPAPDLPSPPSFGDDGDDGDDAGEDASPPAPDLPSPPSFGDDDQEEEAQDEPPA
;
A
#
# COMPACT_ATOMS: atom_id res chain seq x y z
N MET A 1 -7.50 -20.48 23.42
CA MET A 1 -6.48 -21.51 23.13
C MET A 1 -6.22 -21.52 21.65
N THR A 2 -4.97 -21.41 21.22
CA THR A 2 -4.63 -21.52 19.80
C THR A 2 -4.38 -22.98 19.46
N LYS A 3 -4.98 -23.46 18.38
CA LYS A 3 -4.82 -24.83 17.91
C LYS A 3 -3.61 -24.89 16.99
N ILE A 4 -2.67 -25.78 17.28
CA ILE A 4 -1.52 -26.10 16.41
C ILE A 4 -1.81 -27.48 15.81
N SER A 5 -1.74 -27.59 14.49
CA SER A 5 -1.89 -28.85 13.76
C SER A 5 -0.53 -29.36 13.32
N PHE A 6 -0.30 -30.66 13.48
CA PHE A 6 0.92 -31.34 13.04
C PHE A 6 0.53 -32.41 12.03
N ASP A 7 1.22 -32.43 10.90
CA ASP A 7 1.18 -33.55 9.97
C ASP A 7 2.33 -34.49 10.35
N VAL A 8 2.00 -35.76 10.58
CA VAL A 8 2.93 -36.73 11.16
C VAL A 8 3.01 -37.93 10.23
N ASP A 9 4.20 -38.17 9.67
CA ASP A 9 4.50 -39.40 8.95
C ASP A 9 4.96 -40.46 9.96
N PHE A 10 4.13 -41.48 10.16
CA PHE A 10 4.42 -42.57 11.11
C PHE A 10 5.55 -43.50 10.66
N ASN A 11 6.10 -43.32 9.45
CA ASN A 11 7.29 -44.04 9.00
C ASN A 11 8.61 -43.38 9.47
N GLU A 12 8.56 -42.13 9.94
CA GLU A 12 9.71 -41.47 10.56
C GLU A 12 9.94 -41.95 12.01
N ASP A 13 11.15 -41.70 12.51
CA ASP A 13 11.51 -42.02 13.88
C ASP A 13 10.61 -41.24 14.87
N PRO A 14 9.90 -41.92 15.80
CA PRO A 14 9.03 -41.27 16.77
C PRO A 14 9.75 -40.19 17.61
N GLU A 15 11.05 -40.36 17.89
CA GLU A 15 11.80 -39.36 18.66
C GLU A 15 12.02 -38.08 17.86
N LYS A 16 12.25 -38.20 16.54
CA LYS A 16 12.40 -37.07 15.63
C LYS A 16 11.07 -36.31 15.48
N ILE A 17 9.96 -37.03 15.29
CA ILE A 17 8.61 -36.45 15.22
C ILE A 17 8.29 -35.65 16.49
N LEU A 18 8.60 -36.20 17.67
CA LEU A 18 8.35 -35.52 18.94
C LEU A 18 9.21 -34.26 19.11
N LYS A 19 10.48 -34.30 18.67
CA LYS A 19 11.37 -33.14 18.71
C LYS A 19 10.84 -32.01 17.81
N ASP A 20 10.42 -32.34 16.59
CA ASP A 20 9.87 -31.38 15.63
C ASP A 20 8.56 -30.75 16.13
N ILE A 21 7.70 -31.54 16.78
CA ILE A 21 6.47 -31.04 17.42
C ILE A 21 6.82 -30.05 18.54
N GLN A 22 7.80 -30.37 19.39
CA GLN A 22 8.23 -29.49 20.48
C GLN A 22 8.85 -28.20 19.95
N GLU A 23 9.68 -28.28 18.93
CA GLU A 23 10.34 -27.12 18.32
C GLU A 23 9.32 -26.17 17.69
N ARG A 24 8.39 -26.70 16.87
CA ARG A 24 7.30 -25.90 16.31
C ARG A 24 6.38 -25.31 17.37
N ALA A 25 6.11 -26.04 18.45
CA ALA A 25 5.32 -25.53 19.57
C ALA A 25 6.04 -24.38 20.30
N LYS A 26 7.34 -24.50 20.54
CA LYS A 26 8.18 -23.44 21.14
C LYS A 26 8.24 -22.21 20.24
N ALA A 27 8.56 -22.39 18.96
CA ALA A 27 8.64 -21.29 18.00
C ALA A 27 7.31 -20.52 17.88
N GLU A 28 6.18 -21.21 17.91
CA GLU A 28 4.87 -20.56 17.85
C GLU A 28 4.53 -19.81 19.15
N VAL A 29 4.97 -20.29 20.32
CA VAL A 29 4.84 -19.55 21.58
C VAL A 29 5.73 -18.32 21.57
N GLU A 30 7.00 -18.46 21.18
CA GLU A 30 7.94 -17.35 21.08
C GLU A 30 7.45 -16.28 20.10
N LYS A 31 6.91 -16.67 18.95
CA LYS A 31 6.28 -15.76 17.98
C LYS A 31 5.09 -14.99 18.56
N ARG A 32 4.37 -15.56 19.54
CA ARG A 32 3.27 -14.85 20.21
C ARG A 32 3.80 -13.92 21.28
N GLU A 33 4.74 -14.40 22.09
CA GLU A 33 5.37 -13.57 23.11
C GLU A 33 6.09 -12.38 22.49
N SER A 34 6.75 -12.55 21.34
CA SER A 34 7.39 -11.44 20.64
C SER A 34 6.37 -10.41 20.15
N LYS A 35 5.26 -10.85 19.54
CA LYS A 35 4.15 -9.95 19.17
C LYS A 35 3.56 -9.22 20.37
N GLU A 36 3.38 -9.92 21.49
CA GLU A 36 2.86 -9.33 22.72
C GLU A 36 3.85 -8.31 23.28
N LYS A 37 5.14 -8.64 23.36
CA LYS A 37 6.23 -7.72 23.75
C LYS A 37 6.26 -6.47 22.86
N THR A 38 6.17 -6.63 21.54
CA THR A 38 6.11 -5.48 20.60
C THR A 38 4.87 -4.65 20.84
N SER A 39 3.70 -5.26 21.01
CA SER A 39 2.44 -4.54 21.25
C SER A 39 2.47 -3.77 22.57
N ALA A 40 3.03 -4.36 23.63
CA ALA A 40 3.20 -3.73 24.93
C ALA A 40 4.19 -2.56 24.83
N TYR A 41 5.33 -2.76 24.15
CA TYR A 41 6.31 -1.70 23.90
C TYR A 41 5.66 -0.50 23.18
N LEU A 42 4.94 -0.75 22.09
CA LEU A 42 4.26 0.32 21.34
C LEU A 42 3.18 1.03 22.16
N SER A 43 2.48 0.32 23.04
CA SER A 43 1.52 0.93 23.97
C SER A 43 2.22 1.84 24.98
N THR A 44 3.31 1.37 25.60
CA THR A 44 4.08 2.20 26.54
C THR A 44 4.71 3.41 25.85
N LEU A 45 5.13 3.27 24.59
CA LEU A 45 5.66 4.38 23.81
C LEU A 45 4.58 5.42 23.52
N HIS A 46 3.36 4.99 23.18
CA HIS A 46 2.22 5.87 22.96
C HIS A 46 1.88 6.70 24.22
N GLU A 47 1.88 6.07 25.39
CA GLU A 47 1.68 6.76 26.68
C GLU A 47 2.80 7.77 26.97
N LYS A 48 4.07 7.36 26.84
CA LYS A 48 5.22 8.25 27.06
C LYS A 48 5.22 9.47 26.15
N VAL A 49 4.97 9.27 24.85
CA VAL A 49 4.94 10.38 23.89
C VAL A 49 3.81 11.34 24.23
N ASN A 50 2.63 10.82 24.60
CA ASN A 50 1.52 11.64 25.08
C ASN A 50 1.91 12.48 26.32
N GLU A 51 2.61 11.89 27.29
CA GLU A 51 3.10 12.59 28.49
C GLU A 51 4.11 13.70 28.13
N GLU A 52 5.11 13.40 27.30
CA GLU A 52 6.18 14.33 26.94
C GLU A 52 5.65 15.56 26.20
N ILE A 53 4.70 15.38 25.28
CA ILE A 53 4.11 16.49 24.52
C ILE A 53 2.84 17.06 25.17
N ASN A 54 2.50 16.60 26.38
CA ASN A 54 1.32 17.00 27.15
C ASN A 54 0.00 16.88 26.35
N THR A 55 -0.24 15.72 25.75
CA THR A 55 -1.45 15.40 24.98
C THR A 55 -2.12 14.13 25.47
N GLU A 56 -3.39 13.93 25.09
CA GLU A 56 -4.20 12.79 25.51
C GLU A 56 -4.83 12.07 24.30
N TYR A 57 -4.02 11.78 23.28
CA TYR A 57 -4.53 11.04 22.12
C TYR A 57 -4.85 9.61 22.52
N LYS A 58 -6.09 9.17 22.27
CA LYS A 58 -6.58 7.82 22.65
C LYS A 58 -6.05 6.69 21.76
N SER A 59 -5.54 7.03 20.58
CA SER A 59 -5.04 6.08 19.58
C SER A 59 -3.67 6.52 19.08
N ALA A 60 -2.79 5.55 18.84
CA ALA A 60 -1.50 5.77 18.19
C ALA A 60 -1.67 6.44 16.81
N THR A 61 -2.75 6.13 16.08
CA THR A 61 -2.99 6.75 14.76
C THR A 61 -3.31 8.24 14.87
N ASP A 62 -4.04 8.65 15.91
CA ASP A 62 -4.37 10.06 16.14
C ASP A 62 -3.11 10.84 16.56
N LEU A 63 -2.28 10.22 17.41
CA LEU A 63 -0.98 10.78 17.79
C LEU A 63 -0.07 10.94 16.56
N ILE A 64 0.08 9.90 15.72
CA ILE A 64 0.87 9.97 14.49
C ILE A 64 0.37 11.09 13.58
N ARG A 65 -0.94 11.26 13.44
CA ARG A 65 -1.52 12.34 12.63
C ARG A 65 -1.20 13.72 13.20
N ALA A 66 -1.28 13.90 14.52
CA ALA A 66 -0.94 15.16 15.17
C ALA A 66 0.55 15.51 15.02
N LEU A 67 1.43 14.50 14.97
CA LEU A 67 2.87 14.68 14.79
C LEU A 67 3.29 14.79 13.31
N THR A 68 2.45 14.34 12.38
CA THR A 68 2.73 14.36 10.92
C THR A 68 3.19 15.72 10.38
N PRO A 69 2.67 16.89 10.82
CA PRO A 69 3.15 18.20 10.35
C PRO A 69 4.62 18.47 10.64
N PHE A 70 5.19 17.84 11.68
CA PHE A 70 6.58 17.99 12.11
C PHE A 70 7.50 16.91 11.54
N ALA A 71 6.96 15.95 10.79
CA ALA A 71 7.73 14.88 10.17
C ALA A 71 8.56 15.39 8.98
N SER A 72 9.56 14.61 8.59
CA SER A 72 10.33 14.87 7.35
C SER A 72 9.41 14.90 6.13
N PRO A 73 9.71 15.70 5.08
CA PRO A 73 8.84 15.83 3.91
C PRO A 73 8.47 14.48 3.27
N ALA A 74 9.46 13.59 3.12
CA ALA A 74 9.25 12.25 2.56
C ALA A 74 8.29 11.37 3.38
N LEU A 75 8.27 11.54 4.71
CA LEU A 75 7.36 10.81 5.60
C LEU A 75 5.97 11.46 5.63
N LYS A 76 5.93 12.80 5.60
CA LYS A 76 4.70 13.60 5.59
C LYS A 76 3.80 13.25 4.40
N ASP A 77 4.36 13.10 3.21
CA ASP A 77 3.59 12.74 2.02
C ASP A 77 2.98 11.34 2.12
N LYS A 78 3.76 10.36 2.63
CA LYS A 78 3.31 8.98 2.84
C LYS A 78 2.16 8.90 3.86
N LEU A 79 2.28 9.63 4.97
CA LEU A 79 1.27 9.66 6.03
C LEU A 79 0.01 10.42 5.59
N SER A 80 0.17 11.52 4.84
CA SER A 80 -0.96 12.31 4.34
C SER A 80 -1.77 11.57 3.27
N ALA A 81 -1.10 10.72 2.48
CA ALA A 81 -1.71 9.81 1.53
C ALA A 81 -2.44 8.62 2.20
N THR A 82 -2.42 8.51 3.53
CA THR A 82 -3.03 7.40 4.26
C THR A 82 -4.30 7.87 4.99
N SER A 83 -5.35 7.05 4.92
CA SER A 83 -6.65 7.25 5.58
C SER A 83 -6.53 7.04 7.10
N PRO A 84 -7.44 7.59 7.93
CA PRO A 84 -7.54 7.26 9.36
C PRO A 84 -7.53 5.76 9.69
N THR A 85 -7.93 4.90 8.76
CA THR A 85 -7.94 3.45 8.94
C THR A 85 -6.63 2.76 8.53
N GLY A 86 -5.58 3.51 8.18
CA GLY A 86 -4.31 2.96 7.68
C GLY A 86 -4.35 2.54 6.20
N ARG A 87 -5.50 2.65 5.52
CA ARG A 87 -5.61 2.36 4.08
C ARG A 87 -5.09 3.55 3.27
N ARG A 88 -4.31 3.30 2.21
CA ARG A 88 -3.97 4.36 1.24
C ARG A 88 -5.24 5.03 0.72
N LYS A 89 -5.29 6.36 0.75
CA LYS A 89 -6.35 7.15 0.13
C LYS A 89 -6.26 6.95 -1.37
N THR A 90 -7.28 6.32 -1.94
CA THR A 90 -7.46 6.31 -3.39
C THR A 90 -8.00 7.69 -3.79
N VAL A 91 -7.22 8.47 -4.53
CA VAL A 91 -7.71 9.73 -5.11
C VAL A 91 -8.77 9.38 -6.15
N THR A 92 -10.02 9.69 -5.86
CA THR A 92 -11.11 9.57 -6.84
C THR A 92 -10.99 10.70 -7.85
N MET A 93 -11.33 10.42 -9.12
CA MET A 93 -11.28 11.44 -10.17
C MET A 93 -12.30 12.54 -9.86
N ASN A 94 -11.79 13.76 -9.65
CA ASN A 94 -12.59 14.97 -9.42
C ASN A 94 -12.35 15.96 -10.56
N ARG A 95 -13.20 16.99 -10.67
CA ARG A 95 -13.13 18.00 -11.72
C ARG A 95 -11.78 18.71 -11.78
N GLU A 96 -11.25 19.13 -10.63
CA GLU A 96 -9.96 19.81 -10.51
C GLU A 96 -8.81 18.92 -11.00
N THR A 97 -8.78 17.66 -10.55
CA THR A 97 -7.80 16.67 -10.98
C THR A 97 -7.90 16.40 -12.48
N TYR A 98 -9.12 16.31 -13.03
CA TYR A 98 -9.34 16.16 -14.47
C TYR A 98 -8.78 17.34 -15.27
N GLN A 99 -9.06 18.58 -14.84
CA GLN A 99 -8.57 19.79 -15.50
C GLN A 99 -7.03 19.87 -15.43
N GLN A 100 -6.45 19.63 -14.25
CA GLN A 100 -4.99 19.59 -14.07
C GLN A 100 -4.33 18.52 -14.96
N ILE A 101 -4.95 17.35 -15.10
CA ILE A 101 -4.44 16.30 -16.01
C ILE A 101 -4.56 16.77 -17.47
N LYS A 102 -5.67 17.37 -17.90
CA LYS A 102 -5.82 17.92 -19.26
C LYS A 102 -4.77 18.99 -19.56
N GLU A 103 -4.49 19.88 -18.60
CA GLU A 103 -3.44 20.90 -18.71
C GLU A 103 -2.05 20.28 -18.83
N LEU A 104 -1.70 19.31 -17.98
CA LEU A 104 -0.40 18.63 -18.07
C LEU A 104 -0.26 17.78 -19.34
N LEU A 105 -1.38 17.27 -19.88
CA LEU A 105 -1.41 16.52 -21.15
C LEU A 105 -1.31 17.43 -22.39
N SER A 106 -1.63 18.73 -22.28
CA SER A 106 -1.51 19.67 -23.39
C SER A 106 -0.06 20.19 -23.58
N GLN A 107 0.79 19.98 -22.57
CA GLN A 107 2.23 20.26 -22.66
C GLN A 107 2.92 19.40 -23.74
N PRO A 108 3.95 19.91 -24.42
CA PRO A 108 4.69 19.14 -25.43
C PRO A 108 5.39 17.94 -24.78
N ASN A 109 5.22 16.74 -25.38
CA ASN A 109 5.72 15.45 -24.88
C ASN A 109 5.26 15.08 -23.46
N PRO A 110 3.96 14.85 -23.25
CA PRO A 110 3.43 14.58 -21.91
C PRO A 110 3.86 13.20 -21.39
N ASN A 111 4.51 13.17 -20.22
CA ASN A 111 4.85 11.92 -19.53
C ASN A 111 3.71 11.49 -18.60
N LYS A 112 2.89 10.54 -19.06
CA LYS A 112 1.73 10.03 -18.32
C LYS A 112 2.08 9.44 -16.93
N ALA A 113 3.29 8.91 -16.76
CA ALA A 113 3.74 8.35 -15.48
C ALA A 113 4.19 9.43 -14.49
N ALA A 114 4.75 10.54 -14.97
CA ALA A 114 5.04 11.70 -14.14
C ALA A 114 3.74 12.37 -13.67
N ILE A 115 2.82 12.63 -14.61
CA ILE A 115 1.49 13.20 -14.32
C ILE A 115 0.76 12.37 -13.25
N SER A 116 0.82 11.04 -13.34
CA SER A 116 0.23 10.14 -12.33
C SER A 116 0.81 10.32 -10.93
N ARG A 117 2.12 10.58 -10.82
CA ARG A 117 2.77 10.84 -9.53
C ARG A 117 2.38 12.22 -8.99
N ASP A 118 2.38 13.24 -9.85
CA ASP A 118 2.10 14.62 -9.47
C ASP A 118 0.63 14.83 -9.05
N THR A 119 -0.30 14.18 -9.76
CA THR A 119 -1.75 14.30 -9.52
C THR A 119 -2.28 13.23 -8.56
N GLY A 120 -1.47 12.22 -8.21
CA GLY A 120 -1.84 11.14 -7.29
C GLY A 120 -2.89 10.14 -7.82
N VAL A 121 -3.30 10.26 -9.09
CA VAL A 121 -4.18 9.28 -9.76
C VAL A 121 -3.37 8.24 -10.52
N SER A 122 -3.96 7.07 -10.78
CA SER A 122 -3.27 6.00 -11.51
C SER A 122 -2.94 6.38 -12.95
N VAL A 123 -1.85 5.82 -13.49
CA VAL A 123 -1.46 5.98 -14.90
C VAL A 123 -2.59 5.57 -15.86
N VAL A 124 -3.38 4.56 -15.49
CA VAL A 124 -4.54 4.11 -16.27
C VAL A 124 -5.62 5.19 -16.34
N GLN A 125 -5.88 5.89 -15.23
CA GLN A 125 -6.82 7.01 -15.22
C GLN A 125 -6.30 8.19 -16.04
N VAL A 126 -5.00 8.51 -15.98
CA VAL A 126 -4.38 9.53 -16.84
C VAL A 126 -4.55 9.18 -18.32
N ARG A 127 -4.37 7.91 -18.71
CA ARG A 127 -4.62 7.44 -20.08
C ARG A 127 -6.09 7.61 -20.49
N LYS A 128 -7.03 7.33 -19.59
CA LYS A 128 -8.47 7.51 -19.82
C LYS A 128 -8.83 8.98 -20.01
N VAL A 129 -8.23 9.90 -19.26
CA VAL A 129 -8.41 11.35 -19.46
C VAL A 129 -7.87 11.76 -20.84
N ALA A 130 -6.69 11.26 -21.22
CA ALA A 130 -6.11 11.52 -22.54
C ALA A 130 -6.97 11.00 -23.70
N SER A 131 -7.71 9.90 -23.50
CA SER A 131 -8.62 9.33 -24.50
C SER A 131 -10.04 9.90 -24.44
N GLY A 132 -10.29 10.94 -23.63
CA GLY A 132 -11.60 11.57 -23.50
C GLY A 132 -12.62 10.82 -22.61
N GLY A 133 -12.21 9.75 -21.91
CA GLY A 133 -13.12 8.88 -21.14
C GLY A 133 -13.72 9.53 -19.89
N TYR A 134 -13.29 10.75 -19.54
CA TYR A 134 -13.82 11.53 -18.42
C TYR A 134 -14.49 12.83 -18.86
N ASP A 135 -14.51 13.11 -20.17
CA ASP A 135 -14.98 14.38 -20.73
C ASP A 135 -16.49 14.54 -20.54
N GLU A 136 -17.27 13.45 -20.60
CA GLU A 136 -18.71 13.48 -20.30
C GLU A 136 -19.01 13.89 -18.84
N LYS A 137 -18.15 13.47 -17.89
CA LYS A 137 -18.36 13.73 -16.46
C LYS A 137 -17.84 15.09 -16.01
N PHE A 138 -16.75 15.55 -16.61
CA PHE A 138 -16.00 16.71 -16.12
C PHE A 138 -15.66 17.75 -17.20
N GLY A 139 -15.86 17.45 -18.49
CA GLY A 139 -15.58 18.35 -19.61
C GLY A 139 -16.65 19.43 -19.85
N GLY A 140 -17.83 19.31 -19.24
CA GLY A 140 -18.98 20.18 -19.53
C GLY A 140 -18.99 21.58 -18.90
N SER A 141 -17.88 22.15 -18.44
CA SER A 141 -17.89 23.55 -17.97
C SER A 141 -16.47 24.14 -17.82
N SER A 142 -16.35 25.39 -18.24
CA SER A 142 -15.13 26.21 -18.36
C SER A 142 -14.34 26.02 -19.65
N GLU A 143 -14.97 26.37 -20.77
CA GLU A 143 -14.40 27.23 -21.81
C GLU A 143 -15.59 27.81 -22.60
N ALA A 144 -16.03 29.01 -22.21
CA ALA A 144 -16.87 29.88 -23.01
C ALA A 144 -16.21 31.26 -23.01
N GLU A 145 -16.44 32.00 -24.11
CA GLU A 145 -15.84 33.27 -24.59
C GLU A 145 -14.61 33.03 -25.51
N GLU A 146 -14.63 33.22 -26.84
CA GLU A 146 -15.53 33.97 -27.73
C GLU A 146 -15.55 33.47 -29.20
N ASP A 147 -16.70 33.73 -29.84
CA ASP A 147 -16.96 34.07 -31.25
C ASP A 147 -17.32 32.97 -32.28
N SER A 148 -18.62 32.66 -32.38
CA SER A 148 -19.44 33.19 -33.48
C SER A 148 -20.91 32.79 -33.31
N SER A 149 -21.74 33.82 -33.22
CA SER A 149 -23.20 33.78 -33.07
C SER A 149 -23.89 33.46 -34.39
N GLU A 150 -24.70 32.40 -34.45
CA GLU A 150 -25.94 32.39 -35.27
C GLU A 150 -26.88 31.23 -34.85
N GLU A 151 -27.98 31.59 -34.19
CA GLU A 151 -29.29 30.91 -34.22
C GLU A 151 -30.32 31.99 -34.61
N PRO A 152 -31.52 31.71 -35.19
CA PRO A 152 -32.45 30.64 -34.73
C PRO A 152 -33.32 29.97 -35.82
N THR A 153 -33.93 28.81 -35.54
CA THR A 153 -35.40 28.51 -35.63
C THR A 153 -35.74 27.01 -35.48
N PRO A 154 -36.98 26.65 -35.05
CA PRO A 154 -37.26 25.49 -34.18
C PRO A 154 -38.18 24.39 -34.77
N GLU A 155 -38.36 23.33 -33.95
CA GLU A 155 -39.46 22.32 -33.87
C GLU A 155 -39.48 21.08 -34.80
N PRO A 156 -40.16 19.96 -34.42
CA PRO A 156 -40.61 19.50 -33.09
C PRO A 156 -40.29 18.01 -32.76
N ALA A 157 -40.64 17.63 -31.53
CA ALA A 157 -40.47 16.34 -30.86
C ALA A 157 -41.10 15.10 -31.52
N SER A 158 -40.58 13.92 -31.18
CA SER A 158 -41.35 12.67 -31.09
C SER A 158 -40.80 11.75 -29.97
N PRO A 159 -41.67 11.04 -29.22
CA PRO A 159 -41.39 10.44 -27.90
C PRO A 159 -40.87 8.97 -27.98
N PRO A 160 -40.54 8.30 -26.85
CA PRO A 160 -39.65 7.15 -26.80
C PRO A 160 -40.36 5.83 -27.13
N SER A 161 -39.67 4.94 -27.83
CA SER A 161 -40.10 3.54 -28.00
C SER A 161 -39.39 2.69 -26.95
N PHE A 162 -40.13 2.33 -25.91
CA PHE A 162 -39.80 1.21 -25.03
C PHE A 162 -40.41 -0.04 -25.68
N GLU A 163 -39.57 -0.99 -26.08
CA GLU A 163 -39.98 -2.38 -26.23
C GLU A 163 -39.08 -3.24 -25.34
N ASP A 164 -39.75 -3.80 -24.34
CA ASP A 164 -39.37 -4.90 -23.47
C ASP A 164 -39.41 -6.19 -24.30
N GLU A 165 -38.41 -7.06 -24.19
CA GLU A 165 -38.59 -8.51 -23.98
C GLU A 165 -37.32 -9.33 -24.25
N ALA A 166 -37.23 -10.40 -23.45
CA ALA A 166 -36.64 -11.70 -23.75
C ALA A 166 -35.11 -11.86 -23.73
N ALA A 167 -34.67 -12.34 -22.57
CA ALA A 167 -33.70 -13.41 -22.37
C ALA A 167 -33.27 -14.20 -23.62
N ASP A 168 -31.96 -14.32 -23.81
CA ASP A 168 -31.36 -15.48 -24.45
C ASP A 168 -30.01 -15.82 -23.80
N ASP A 169 -29.81 -17.11 -23.58
CA ASP A 169 -28.79 -17.80 -22.82
C ASP A 169 -27.73 -18.30 -23.79
N ALA A 170 -26.47 -17.91 -23.63
CA ALA A 170 -25.36 -18.58 -24.31
C ALA A 170 -23.99 -18.35 -23.62
N PRO A 171 -23.09 -19.34 -23.68
CA PRO A 171 -22.06 -19.59 -22.66
C PRO A 171 -20.77 -18.79 -22.86
N ALA A 172 -20.05 -18.56 -21.76
CA ALA A 172 -18.73 -17.92 -21.75
C ALA A 172 -17.67 -18.79 -22.47
N PRO A 173 -16.81 -18.23 -23.33
CA PRO A 173 -15.66 -18.95 -23.86
C PRO A 173 -14.50 -18.97 -22.85
N ASP A 174 -13.95 -20.16 -22.62
CA ASP A 174 -12.71 -20.43 -21.87
C ASP A 174 -11.52 -19.65 -22.46
N LEU A 175 -10.85 -18.86 -21.63
CA LEU A 175 -9.56 -18.23 -21.95
C LEU A 175 -8.42 -19.01 -21.24
N PRO A 176 -7.31 -19.30 -21.93
CA PRO A 176 -6.16 -19.96 -21.30
C PRO A 176 -5.43 -19.03 -20.31
N SER A 177 -4.91 -19.61 -19.22
CA SER A 177 -4.15 -18.89 -18.20
C SER A 177 -2.83 -18.30 -18.74
N PRO A 178 -2.42 -17.08 -18.32
CA PRO A 178 -1.16 -16.49 -18.74
C PRO A 178 0.05 -17.14 -18.04
N PRO A 179 1.25 -17.12 -18.65
CA PRO A 179 2.46 -17.70 -18.08
C PRO A 179 2.97 -16.89 -16.88
N SER A 180 3.50 -17.59 -15.88
CA SER A 180 4.28 -17.03 -14.77
C SER A 180 5.68 -16.67 -15.29
N PHE A 181 6.15 -15.44 -15.03
CA PHE A 181 7.54 -15.05 -15.26
C PHE A 181 8.15 -14.55 -13.95
N GLY A 182 9.31 -15.12 -13.64
CA GLY A 182 10.02 -15.03 -12.38
C GLY A 182 10.50 -13.64 -12.01
N ASP A 183 10.58 -13.47 -10.70
CA ASP A 183 11.24 -12.43 -9.94
C ASP A 183 12.75 -12.73 -9.95
N ASP A 184 13.54 -11.87 -10.60
CA ASP A 184 14.99 -11.81 -10.43
C ASP A 184 15.28 -10.42 -9.85
N GLY A 185 15.57 -10.40 -8.54
CA GLY A 185 15.99 -9.23 -7.78
C GLY A 185 17.43 -8.87 -8.11
N ASP A 186 17.65 -7.58 -8.35
CA ASP A 186 18.95 -6.95 -8.56
C ASP A 186 19.45 -6.38 -7.22
N ASP A 187 20.62 -6.88 -6.81
CA ASP A 187 21.42 -6.45 -5.67
C ASP A 187 21.86 -4.98 -5.78
N GLY A 188 21.89 -4.27 -4.65
CA GLY A 188 22.37 -2.90 -4.59
C GLY A 188 22.62 -2.43 -3.16
N ASP A 189 23.68 -2.93 -2.54
CA ASP A 189 24.36 -2.27 -1.41
C ASP A 189 25.11 -1.01 -1.88
N ASP A 190 25.07 0.08 -1.09
CA ASP A 190 26.27 0.63 -0.42
C ASP A 190 26.07 2.04 0.17
N ALA A 191 26.45 2.12 1.44
CA ALA A 191 26.96 3.20 2.30
C ALA A 191 26.55 4.69 2.15
N GLY A 192 26.10 5.22 3.29
CA GLY A 192 26.24 6.63 3.66
C GLY A 192 26.29 6.78 5.18
N GLU A 193 27.49 6.83 5.74
CA GLU A 193 27.75 7.20 7.14
C GLU A 193 27.43 8.69 7.35
N ASP A 194 26.57 9.02 8.31
CA ASP A 194 26.60 10.32 8.97
C ASP A 194 26.12 10.21 10.43
N ALA A 195 26.86 10.88 11.32
CA ALA A 195 26.83 10.67 12.76
C ALA A 195 25.55 11.22 13.41
N SER A 196 24.83 10.36 14.14
CA SER A 196 23.61 10.72 14.87
C SER A 196 23.92 11.45 16.20
N PRO A 197 23.15 12.50 16.57
CA PRO A 197 23.23 13.14 17.89
C PRO A 197 22.78 12.18 19.02
N PRO A 198 23.14 12.43 20.29
CA PRO A 198 22.85 11.52 21.40
C PRO A 198 21.34 11.29 21.55
N ALA A 199 20.94 10.02 21.46
CA ALA A 199 19.55 9.59 21.57
C ALA A 199 19.00 9.82 22.99
N PRO A 200 17.71 10.20 23.14
CA PRO A 200 17.04 10.16 24.43
C PRO A 200 17.03 8.73 25.00
N ASP A 201 17.01 8.62 26.33
CA ASP A 201 17.11 7.39 27.11
C ASP A 201 15.84 6.53 26.95
N LEU A 202 15.68 5.97 25.76
CA LEU A 202 14.58 5.09 25.39
C LEU A 202 14.94 3.66 25.83
N PRO A 203 13.96 2.89 26.35
CA PRO A 203 14.18 1.48 26.61
C PRO A 203 14.62 0.79 25.31
N SER A 204 15.69 -0.01 25.41
CA SER A 204 16.25 -0.72 24.27
C SER A 204 15.15 -1.49 23.54
N PRO A 205 15.07 -1.38 22.20
CA PRO A 205 14.11 -2.17 21.45
C PRO A 205 14.36 -3.66 21.71
N PRO A 206 13.31 -4.50 21.66
CA PRO A 206 13.50 -5.94 21.75
C PRO A 206 14.50 -6.38 20.68
N SER A 207 15.53 -7.14 21.09
CA SER A 207 16.49 -7.73 20.17
C SER A 207 15.73 -8.67 19.23
N PHE A 208 15.71 -8.35 17.94
CA PHE A 208 15.44 -9.35 16.92
C PHE A 208 16.69 -10.24 16.89
N GLY A 209 16.52 -11.55 16.97
CA GLY A 209 17.66 -12.47 16.91
C GLY A 209 18.32 -12.34 15.54
N ASP A 210 19.51 -11.75 15.52
CA ASP A 210 20.54 -12.04 14.53
C ASP A 210 21.01 -13.47 14.81
N ASP A 211 20.34 -14.44 14.19
CA ASP A 211 20.84 -15.80 14.05
C ASP A 211 21.63 -15.84 12.73
N ASP A 212 22.80 -15.20 12.74
CA ASP A 212 23.80 -15.35 11.69
C ASP A 212 24.78 -16.48 12.07
N GLN A 213 24.64 -17.56 11.32
CA GLN A 213 25.59 -18.63 11.02
C GLN A 213 26.96 -18.54 11.71
N GLU A 214 27.14 -19.31 12.79
CA GLU A 214 28.49 -19.78 13.15
C GLU A 214 28.85 -20.97 12.25
N GLU A 215 29.70 -20.68 11.25
CA GLU A 215 30.32 -21.66 10.38
C GLU A 215 31.13 -22.71 11.16
N GLU A 216 30.95 -23.94 10.70
CA GLU A 216 31.60 -25.17 11.11
C GLU A 216 33.11 -25.13 10.79
N ALA A 217 33.94 -24.73 11.76
CA ALA A 217 35.39 -24.87 11.66
C ALA A 217 35.80 -26.33 11.94
N GLN A 218 36.16 -27.03 10.86
CA GLN A 218 36.79 -28.34 10.85
C GLN A 218 38.13 -28.32 11.61
N ASP A 219 38.35 -29.27 12.52
CA ASP A 219 39.67 -29.53 13.09
C ASP A 219 40.05 -31.01 12.85
N GLU A 220 41.13 -31.20 12.08
CA GLU A 220 41.75 -32.50 11.76
C GLU A 220 42.40 -33.13 13.01
N PRO A 221 42.53 -34.47 13.09
CA PRO A 221 43.29 -35.11 14.17
C PRO A 221 44.80 -35.14 13.85
N PRO A 222 45.69 -34.96 14.85
CA PRO A 222 47.12 -35.08 14.62
C PRO A 222 47.59 -36.54 14.52
N ALA A 223 48.64 -36.72 13.73
CA ALA A 223 49.35 -37.98 13.46
C ALA A 223 50.20 -38.50 14.63
#